data_AF-A0AA37BNZ6-F1
#
_entry.id   AF-A0AA37BNZ6-F1
#
_cell.length_a   1.000
_cell.length_b   1.000
_cell.length_c   1.000
_cell.angle_alpha   90.00
_cell.angle_beta   90.00
_cell.angle_gamma   90.00
#
_symmetry.space_group_name_H-M   'P 1'
#
loop_
_entity.id
_entity.type
_entity.pdbx_description
1 polymer ?
#
loop_
_entity_poly.entity_id
_entity_poly.type
_entity_poly.pdbx_seq_one_letter_code
_entity_poly.pdbx_strand_id
1 'polypeptide(L)'
;MTGPGTGPGDAVTVAGMASRGAEPWRLSDQERIELVRKLNLPQKEQGPLSWREHEELDLLPFIRPPAQVEAIEREAREELTTYVSNPDMVDYRQGILDAIAWARGERAQAPVSGQVARFQPPTYNELVNEVSFIDDVSYRRVRLARPPSSFYSSGVGQTLLWLVGYLDDPPTR
;
A
#
# COMPACT_ATOMS: atom_id res chain seq x y z
N MET A 1 -2.26 -27.89 66.49
CA MET A 1 -1.36 -28.36 65.41
C MET A 1 -1.53 -27.43 64.24
N THR A 2 -0.79 -26.33 64.27
CA THR A 2 -0.84 -25.18 63.37
C THR A 2 0.49 -25.11 62.65
N GLY A 3 0.49 -25.24 61.33
CA GLY A 3 1.66 -24.98 60.49
C GLY A 3 1.42 -23.74 59.63
N PRO A 4 2.27 -22.71 59.71
CA PRO A 4 2.38 -21.71 58.68
C PRO A 4 3.70 -21.90 57.92
N GLY A 5 3.61 -21.98 56.60
CA GLY A 5 4.75 -21.98 55.69
C GLY A 5 4.48 -21.00 54.56
N THR A 6 4.72 -19.71 54.80
CA THR A 6 4.69 -18.66 53.77
C THR A 6 6.13 -18.26 53.49
N GLY A 7 6.67 -18.71 52.35
CA GLY A 7 7.96 -18.26 51.83
C GLY A 7 7.84 -16.91 51.10
N PRO A 8 8.90 -16.08 51.07
CA PRO A 8 8.92 -14.81 50.37
C PRO A 8 9.22 -15.05 48.89
N GLY A 9 8.26 -14.77 48.01
CA GLY A 9 8.42 -14.79 46.57
C GLY A 9 8.60 -13.37 46.04
N ASP A 10 9.88 -13.05 45.80
CA ASP A 10 10.47 -11.94 45.08
C ASP A 10 9.55 -11.00 44.28
N ALA A 11 9.68 -9.72 44.61
CA ALA A 11 9.33 -8.61 43.76
C ALA A 11 10.15 -8.67 42.46
N VAL A 12 9.50 -9.04 41.35
CA VAL A 12 10.06 -8.85 40.01
C VAL A 12 9.98 -7.36 39.69
N THR A 13 11.05 -6.66 40.02
CA THR A 13 11.39 -5.35 39.50
C THR A 13 11.53 -5.47 37.98
N VAL A 14 10.51 -5.08 37.22
CA VAL A 14 10.60 -4.90 35.77
C VAL A 14 11.33 -3.57 35.52
N ALA A 15 12.62 -3.55 35.82
CA ALA A 15 13.55 -2.54 35.33
C ALA A 15 14.06 -3.01 33.96
N GLY A 16 13.93 -2.15 32.95
CA GLY A 16 14.57 -2.38 31.66
C GLY A 16 13.67 -2.23 30.44
N MET A 17 12.79 -1.24 30.39
CA MET A 17 12.46 -0.62 29.10
C MET A 17 13.69 0.17 28.65
N ALA A 18 14.71 -0.57 28.20
CA ALA A 18 15.78 -0.02 27.40
C ALA A 18 15.12 0.57 26.16
N SER A 19 15.28 1.88 25.98
CA SER A 19 15.09 2.56 24.71
C SER A 19 15.77 1.72 23.63
N ARG A 20 14.98 1.01 22.81
CA ARG A 20 15.46 0.35 21.60
C ARG A 20 16.01 1.45 20.71
N GLY A 21 17.33 1.60 20.69
CA GLY A 21 18.01 2.45 19.73
C GLY A 21 17.52 2.08 18.34
N ALA A 22 17.24 3.08 17.51
CA ALA A 22 16.80 2.89 16.14
C ALA A 22 17.64 1.81 15.47
N GLU A 23 16.98 0.83 14.84
CA GLU A 23 17.67 -0.22 14.10
C GLU A 23 18.64 0.45 13.12
N PRO A 24 19.95 0.16 13.16
CA PRO A 24 20.96 0.97 12.49
C PRO A 24 20.83 1.00 10.96
N TRP A 25 20.02 0.11 10.40
CA TRP A 25 19.71 0.03 8.97
C TRP A 25 18.49 0.86 8.56
N ARG A 26 17.61 1.26 9.49
CA ARG A 26 16.43 2.07 9.20
C ARG A 26 16.80 3.47 8.75
N LEU A 27 16.06 4.01 7.79
CA LEU A 27 16.19 5.43 7.46
C LEU A 27 15.58 6.27 8.59
N SER A 28 16.26 7.36 8.94
CA SER A 28 15.70 8.45 9.73
C SER A 28 14.53 9.11 9.01
N ASP A 29 13.68 9.83 9.74
CA ASP A 29 12.52 10.50 9.14
C ASP A 29 12.92 11.46 8.01
N GLN A 30 14.04 12.17 8.15
CA GLN A 30 14.56 13.05 7.10
C GLN A 30 15.01 12.25 5.88
N GLU A 31 15.74 11.14 6.07
CA GLU A 31 16.15 10.27 4.96
C GLU A 31 14.93 9.67 4.25
N ARG A 32 13.84 9.34 4.97
CA ARG A 32 12.57 8.89 4.37
C ARG A 32 11.90 9.97 3.56
N ILE A 33 11.88 11.22 4.04
CA ILE A 33 11.35 12.36 3.30
C ILE A 33 12.13 12.55 2.00
N GLU A 34 13.47 12.47 2.05
CA GLU A 34 14.31 12.57 0.85
C GLU A 34 14.11 11.39 -0.10
N LEU A 35 13.93 10.16 0.43
CA LEU A 35 13.60 8.99 -0.37
C LEU A 35 12.25 9.18 -1.09
N VAL A 36 11.20 9.59 -0.39
CA VAL A 36 9.89 9.86 -1.00
C VAL A 36 9.98 10.98 -2.02
N ARG A 37 10.76 12.04 -1.76
CA ARG A 37 11.01 13.12 -2.73
C ARG A 37 11.69 12.57 -3.98
N LYS A 38 12.75 11.78 -3.81
CA LYS A 38 13.50 11.13 -4.89
C LYS A 38 12.60 10.23 -5.73
N LEU A 39 11.77 9.40 -5.10
CA LEU A 39 10.83 8.48 -5.78
C LEU A 39 9.68 9.20 -6.50
N ASN A 40 9.44 10.48 -6.21
CA ASN A 40 8.49 11.30 -6.94
C ASN A 40 9.11 12.10 -8.10
N LEU A 41 10.43 12.02 -8.31
CA LEU A 41 11.06 12.51 -9.54
C LEU A 41 10.70 11.59 -10.71
N PRO A 42 10.71 12.09 -11.96
CA PRO A 42 10.58 11.23 -13.14
C PRO A 42 11.59 10.08 -13.09
N GLN A 43 11.22 8.87 -13.51
CA GLN A 43 12.05 7.67 -13.33
C GLN A 43 13.51 7.83 -13.81
N LYS A 44 13.70 8.55 -14.93
CA LYS A 44 15.03 8.87 -15.51
C LYS A 44 15.93 9.74 -14.60
N GLU A 45 15.36 10.39 -13.59
CA GLU A 45 16.01 11.34 -12.67
C GLU A 45 16.17 10.78 -11.26
N GLN A 46 15.53 9.64 -10.92
CA GLN A 46 15.56 9.08 -9.57
C GLN A 46 16.95 8.59 -9.13
N GLY A 47 17.80 8.17 -10.08
CA GLY A 47 19.08 7.53 -9.77
C GLY A 47 18.91 6.18 -9.05
N PRO A 48 20.00 5.45 -8.77
CA PRO A 48 19.92 4.17 -8.06
C PRO A 48 19.50 4.36 -6.60
N LEU A 49 18.72 3.41 -6.08
CA LEU A 49 18.46 3.29 -4.65
C LEU A 49 19.59 2.48 -4.00
N SER A 50 20.02 2.91 -2.83
CA SER A 50 20.87 2.14 -1.94
C SER A 50 20.10 0.95 -1.36
N TRP A 51 20.84 -0.04 -0.85
CA TRP A 51 20.25 -1.17 -0.13
C TRP A 51 19.28 -0.73 1.00
N ARG A 52 19.64 0.30 1.79
CA ARG A 52 18.78 0.81 2.88
C ARG A 52 17.51 1.47 2.35
N GLU A 53 17.59 2.18 1.23
CA GLU A 53 16.42 2.77 0.57
C GLU A 53 15.49 1.69 0.01
N HIS A 54 16.04 0.59 -0.53
CA HIS A 54 15.24 -0.57 -0.94
C HIS A 54 14.49 -1.22 0.24
N GLU A 55 15.18 -1.47 1.34
CA GLU A 55 14.54 -2.03 2.54
C GLU A 55 13.47 -1.11 3.14
N GLU A 56 13.68 0.20 3.12
CA GLU A 56 12.68 1.15 3.63
C GLU A 56 11.49 1.30 2.67
N LEU A 57 11.72 1.19 1.35
CA LEU A 57 10.65 1.25 0.34
C LEU A 57 9.57 0.18 0.61
N ASP A 58 9.99 -1.04 0.96
CA ASP A 58 9.11 -2.17 1.27
C ASP A 58 8.14 -1.90 2.43
N LEU A 59 8.42 -0.89 3.24
CA LEU A 59 7.71 -0.55 4.46
C LEU A 59 6.88 0.73 4.32
N LEU A 60 7.05 1.47 3.22
CA LEU A 60 6.22 2.61 2.89
C LEU A 60 4.84 2.13 2.42
N PRO A 61 3.75 2.84 2.75
CA PRO A 61 2.42 2.48 2.26
C PRO A 61 2.26 2.78 0.77
N PHE A 62 2.59 4.01 0.34
CA PHE A 62 2.73 4.39 -1.07
C PHE A 62 3.56 5.68 -1.20
N ILE A 63 3.97 6.01 -2.42
CA ILE A 63 4.94 7.08 -2.72
C ILE A 63 4.27 8.41 -3.07
N ARG A 64 3.14 8.36 -3.79
CA ARG A 64 2.53 9.58 -4.35
C ARG A 64 2.07 10.58 -3.29
N PRO A 65 2.21 11.90 -3.50
CA PRO A 65 1.84 12.90 -2.51
C PRO A 65 0.33 12.88 -2.22
N PRO A 66 -0.11 13.06 -0.96
CA PRO A 66 -1.53 13.00 -0.60
C PRO A 66 -2.43 13.89 -1.44
N ALA A 67 -2.02 15.14 -1.70
CA ALA A 67 -2.79 16.08 -2.50
C ALA A 67 -3.01 15.62 -3.96
N GLN A 68 -2.06 14.87 -4.54
CA GLN A 68 -2.25 14.29 -5.88
C GLN A 68 -3.24 13.14 -5.82
N VAL A 69 -3.12 12.24 -4.83
CA VAL A 69 -4.04 11.12 -4.66
C VAL A 69 -5.48 11.62 -4.44
N GLU A 70 -5.67 12.65 -3.62
CA GLU A 70 -6.97 13.30 -3.41
C GLU A 70 -7.54 13.92 -4.70
N ALA A 71 -6.69 14.52 -5.54
CA ALA A 71 -7.13 15.09 -6.81
C ALA A 71 -7.64 13.99 -7.77
N ILE A 72 -6.91 12.88 -7.89
CA ILE A 72 -7.29 11.73 -8.72
C ILE A 72 -8.56 11.07 -8.20
N GLU A 73 -8.69 10.92 -6.88
CA GLU A 73 -9.90 10.38 -6.27
C GLU A 73 -11.13 11.25 -6.58
N ARG A 74 -10.99 12.58 -6.44
CA ARG A 74 -12.07 13.51 -6.75
C ARG A 74 -12.47 13.43 -8.23
N GLU A 75 -11.49 13.46 -9.13
CA GLU A 75 -11.72 13.34 -10.58
C GLU A 75 -12.44 12.03 -10.92
N ALA A 76 -11.98 10.89 -10.40
CA ALA A 76 -12.64 9.60 -10.62
C ALA A 76 -14.09 9.57 -10.10
N ARG A 77 -14.38 10.20 -8.95
CA ARG A 77 -15.76 10.33 -8.43
C ARG A 77 -16.64 11.21 -9.31
N GLU A 78 -16.13 12.34 -9.79
CA GLU A 78 -16.86 13.24 -10.69
C GLU A 78 -17.19 12.53 -12.02
N GLU A 79 -16.23 11.80 -12.55
CA GLU A 79 -16.39 11.07 -13.81
C GLU A 79 -17.38 9.90 -13.73
N LEU A 80 -17.49 9.21 -12.58
CA LEU A 80 -18.52 8.19 -12.39
C LEU A 80 -19.93 8.74 -12.63
N THR A 81 -20.19 9.99 -12.26
CA THR A 81 -21.49 10.63 -12.50
C THR A 81 -21.68 11.03 -13.96
N THR A 82 -20.58 11.33 -14.66
CA THR A 82 -20.60 11.78 -16.06
C THR A 82 -20.77 10.60 -17.03
N TYR A 83 -20.11 9.48 -16.75
CA TYR A 83 -20.09 8.30 -17.64
C TYR A 83 -21.05 7.19 -17.22
N VAL A 84 -22.13 7.52 -16.49
CA VAL A 84 -23.09 6.53 -15.96
C VAL A 84 -23.68 5.59 -17.03
N SER A 85 -23.71 6.02 -18.30
CA SER A 85 -24.18 5.23 -19.43
C SER A 85 -23.11 4.34 -20.09
N ASN A 86 -21.85 4.42 -19.66
CA ASN A 86 -20.73 3.61 -20.15
C ASN A 86 -20.22 2.69 -19.02
N PRO A 87 -20.70 1.43 -18.96
CA PRO A 87 -20.34 0.49 -17.90
C PRO A 87 -18.84 0.23 -17.77
N ASP A 88 -18.11 0.22 -18.89
CA ASP A 88 -16.67 -0.04 -18.90
C ASP A 88 -15.89 1.10 -18.21
N MET A 89 -16.29 2.34 -18.46
CA MET A 89 -15.71 3.51 -17.78
C MET A 89 -16.09 3.54 -16.30
N VAL A 90 -17.33 3.18 -15.98
CA VAL A 90 -17.78 3.08 -14.58
C VAL A 90 -16.93 2.07 -13.82
N ASP A 91 -16.74 0.87 -14.38
CA ASP A 91 -15.91 -0.18 -13.78
C ASP A 91 -14.46 0.28 -13.62
N TYR A 92 -13.88 0.91 -14.65
CA TYR A 92 -12.51 1.43 -14.58
C TYR A 92 -12.35 2.47 -13.47
N ARG A 93 -13.26 3.47 -13.38
CA ARG A 93 -13.21 4.50 -12.32
C ARG A 93 -13.48 3.92 -10.94
N GLN A 94 -14.36 2.92 -10.81
CA GLN A 94 -14.55 2.22 -9.54
C GLN A 94 -13.28 1.47 -9.10
N GLY A 95 -12.54 0.87 -10.05
CA GLY A 95 -11.24 0.26 -9.79
C GLY A 95 -10.22 1.24 -9.23
N ILE A 96 -10.17 2.47 -9.77
CA ILE A 96 -9.30 3.55 -9.25
C ILE A 96 -9.64 3.86 -7.79
N LEU A 97 -10.93 4.06 -7.48
CA LEU A 97 -11.37 4.42 -6.13
C LEU A 97 -11.09 3.31 -5.11
N ASP A 98 -11.37 2.06 -5.47
CA ASP A 98 -11.14 0.93 -4.58
C ASP A 98 -9.65 0.70 -4.31
N ALA A 99 -8.79 0.95 -5.31
CA ALA A 99 -7.33 0.91 -5.13
C ALA A 99 -6.83 1.99 -4.17
N ILE A 100 -7.32 3.23 -4.30
CA ILE A 100 -6.97 4.33 -3.40
C ILE A 100 -7.45 4.04 -1.97
N ALA A 101 -8.70 3.61 -1.81
CA ALA A 101 -9.26 3.26 -0.51
C ALA A 101 -8.47 2.12 0.17
N TRP A 102 -8.06 1.11 -0.59
CA TRP A 102 -7.22 0.04 -0.08
C TRP A 102 -5.81 0.54 0.30
N ALA A 103 -5.15 1.32 -0.56
CA ALA A 103 -3.81 1.85 -0.30
C ALA A 103 -3.75 2.80 0.92
N ARG A 104 -4.84 3.49 1.23
CA ARG A 104 -4.98 4.30 2.46
C ARG A 104 -5.36 3.48 3.70
N GLY A 105 -5.64 2.19 3.55
CA GLY A 105 -6.10 1.33 4.64
C GLY A 105 -7.57 1.55 5.01
N GLU A 106 -8.37 2.22 4.19
CA GLU A 106 -9.82 2.37 4.39
C GLU A 106 -10.57 1.07 4.06
N ARG A 107 -9.94 0.21 3.25
CA ARG A 107 -10.37 -1.15 2.95
C ARG A 107 -9.33 -2.15 3.46
N ALA A 108 -9.79 -3.26 4.04
CA ALA A 108 -8.89 -4.29 4.59
C ALA A 108 -8.41 -5.31 3.54
N GLN A 109 -9.22 -5.54 2.50
CA GLN A 109 -8.95 -6.53 1.46
C GLN A 109 -8.55 -5.89 0.14
N ALA A 110 -7.57 -6.49 -0.52
CA ALA A 110 -7.13 -6.11 -1.85
C ALA A 110 -8.29 -6.22 -2.87
N PRO A 111 -8.42 -5.27 -3.82
CA PRO A 111 -9.63 -5.16 -4.65
C PRO A 111 -9.88 -6.35 -5.59
N VAL A 112 -8.83 -6.98 -6.12
CA VAL A 112 -8.92 -8.04 -7.13
C VAL A 112 -8.66 -9.41 -6.51
N SER A 113 -7.59 -9.57 -5.72
CA SER A 113 -7.28 -10.85 -5.08
C SER A 113 -8.16 -11.17 -3.88
N GLY A 114 -8.75 -10.15 -3.25
CA GLY A 114 -9.50 -10.28 -2.00
C GLY A 114 -8.62 -10.63 -0.79
N GLN A 115 -7.30 -10.63 -0.93
CA GLN A 115 -6.38 -10.93 0.17
C GLN A 115 -6.42 -9.82 1.22
N VAL A 116 -6.45 -10.21 2.50
CA VAL A 116 -6.35 -9.27 3.62
C VAL A 116 -4.90 -8.80 3.74
N ALA A 117 -4.69 -7.48 3.76
CA ALA A 117 -3.37 -6.91 3.99
C ALA A 117 -2.87 -7.25 5.39
N ARG A 118 -1.59 -7.56 5.52
CA ARG A 118 -0.91 -7.83 6.80
C ARG A 118 -0.77 -6.56 7.62
N PHE A 119 -0.61 -5.43 6.95
CA PHE A 119 -0.52 -4.11 7.55
C PHE A 119 -1.67 -3.22 7.07
N GLN A 120 -2.01 -2.22 7.88
CA GLN A 120 -3.05 -1.26 7.55
C GLN A 120 -2.52 0.15 7.88
N PRO A 121 -2.20 0.98 6.86
CA PRO A 121 -2.31 0.73 5.41
C PRO A 121 -1.42 -0.42 4.90
N PRO A 122 -1.76 -1.03 3.74
CA PRO A 122 -0.92 -2.04 3.09
C PRO A 122 0.44 -1.46 2.71
N THR A 123 1.47 -2.30 2.67
CA THR A 123 2.82 -1.85 2.29
C THR A 123 3.03 -1.85 0.78
N TYR A 124 4.10 -1.19 0.33
CA TYR A 124 4.57 -1.17 -1.06
C TYR A 124 4.56 -2.57 -1.69
N ASN A 125 5.13 -3.57 -1.00
CA ASN A 125 5.17 -4.94 -1.49
C ASN A 125 3.77 -5.56 -1.62
N GLU A 126 2.85 -5.24 -0.71
CA GLU A 126 1.47 -5.72 -0.81
C GLU A 126 0.76 -5.11 -2.02
N LEU A 127 0.98 -3.82 -2.29
CA LEU A 127 0.45 -3.17 -3.49
C LEU A 127 1.03 -3.78 -4.78
N VAL A 128 2.34 -4.02 -4.84
CA VAL A 128 3.01 -4.64 -6.01
C VAL A 128 2.58 -6.10 -6.20
N ASN A 129 2.36 -6.84 -5.11
CA ASN A 129 1.84 -8.20 -5.18
C ASN A 129 0.43 -8.24 -5.78
N GLU A 130 -0.43 -7.28 -5.45
CA GLU A 130 -1.76 -7.17 -6.06
C GLU A 130 -1.68 -6.87 -7.56
N VAL A 131 -0.77 -5.99 -7.99
CA VAL A 131 -0.52 -5.75 -9.42
C VAL A 131 -0.07 -7.05 -10.12
N SER A 132 0.87 -7.77 -9.52
CA SER A 132 1.33 -9.06 -10.06
C SER A 132 0.19 -10.09 -10.16
N PHE A 133 -0.71 -10.09 -9.18
CA PHE A 133 -1.91 -10.94 -9.20
C PHE A 133 -2.86 -10.56 -10.34
N ILE A 134 -3.06 -9.26 -10.60
CA ILE A 134 -3.86 -8.76 -11.72
C ILE A 134 -3.28 -9.24 -13.05
N ASP A 135 -1.96 -9.19 -13.21
CA ASP A 135 -1.28 -9.73 -14.40
C ASP A 135 -1.50 -11.23 -14.52
N ASP A 136 -1.36 -12.00 -13.45
CA ASP A 136 -1.55 -13.44 -13.47
C ASP A 136 -2.99 -13.85 -13.82
N VAL A 137 -4.00 -13.10 -13.38
CA VAL A 137 -5.39 -13.27 -13.82
C VAL A 137 -5.54 -12.94 -15.30
N SER A 138 -4.96 -11.83 -15.77
CA SER A 138 -5.05 -11.36 -17.15
C SER A 138 -4.39 -12.32 -18.14
N TYR A 139 -3.25 -12.89 -17.78
CA TYR A 139 -2.53 -13.93 -18.54
C TYR A 139 -3.07 -15.35 -18.31
N ARG A 140 -4.19 -15.49 -17.58
CA ARG A 140 -4.86 -16.77 -17.28
C ARG A 140 -3.97 -17.80 -16.55
N ARG A 141 -2.97 -17.33 -15.81
CA ARG A 141 -2.14 -18.15 -14.92
C ARG A 141 -2.88 -18.49 -13.62
N VAL A 142 -3.75 -17.59 -13.19
CA VAL A 142 -4.69 -17.80 -12.08
C VAL A 142 -6.13 -17.75 -12.61
N ARG A 143 -6.99 -18.66 -12.13
CA ARG A 143 -8.43 -18.65 -12.43
C ARG A 143 -9.22 -18.33 -11.17
N LEU A 144 -9.96 -17.23 -11.22
CA LEU A 144 -10.95 -16.88 -10.21
C LEU A 144 -12.30 -17.53 -10.54
N ALA A 145 -13.03 -17.95 -9.51
CA ALA A 145 -14.39 -18.45 -9.70
C ALA A 145 -15.34 -17.35 -10.21
N ARG A 146 -15.07 -16.10 -9.81
CA ARG A 146 -15.78 -14.89 -10.24
C ARG A 146 -14.76 -13.76 -10.41
N PRO A 147 -14.09 -13.65 -11.57
CA PRO A 147 -13.16 -12.55 -11.80
C PRO A 147 -13.94 -11.22 -11.90
N PRO A 148 -13.38 -10.11 -11.39
CA PRO A 148 -13.89 -8.78 -11.73
C PRO A 148 -13.73 -8.51 -13.23
N SER A 149 -14.37 -7.45 -13.73
CA SER A 149 -14.23 -7.06 -15.14
C SER A 149 -12.79 -6.66 -15.46
N SER A 150 -12.42 -6.75 -16.75
CA SER A 150 -11.10 -6.33 -17.21
C SER A 150 -10.88 -4.84 -17.00
N PHE A 151 -11.91 -4.01 -17.19
CA PHE A 151 -11.82 -2.57 -16.98
C PHE A 151 -11.59 -2.22 -15.51
N TYR A 152 -12.33 -2.85 -14.59
CA TYR A 152 -12.08 -2.68 -13.16
C TYR A 152 -10.66 -3.07 -12.77
N SER A 153 -10.21 -4.25 -13.21
CA SER A 153 -8.86 -4.75 -12.90
C SER A 153 -7.77 -3.83 -13.45
N SER A 154 -7.95 -3.29 -14.65
CA SER A 154 -7.07 -2.27 -15.24
C SER A 154 -7.04 -0.99 -14.41
N GLY A 155 -8.20 -0.49 -13.96
CA GLY A 155 -8.28 0.70 -13.11
C GLY A 155 -7.54 0.51 -11.79
N VAL A 156 -7.67 -0.66 -11.17
CA VAL A 156 -6.91 -1.02 -9.96
C VAL A 156 -5.41 -1.06 -10.27
N GLY A 157 -4.99 -1.84 -11.27
CA GLY A 157 -3.58 -2.06 -11.59
C GLY A 157 -2.84 -0.77 -11.95
N GLN A 158 -3.43 0.07 -12.83
CA GLN A 158 -2.87 1.36 -13.22
C GLN A 158 -2.71 2.29 -12.00
N THR A 159 -3.73 2.33 -11.13
CA THR A 159 -3.69 3.18 -9.93
C THR A 159 -2.63 2.72 -8.94
N LEU A 160 -2.52 1.42 -8.69
CA LEU A 160 -1.50 0.88 -7.79
C LEU A 160 -0.09 1.16 -8.32
N LEU A 161 0.17 0.88 -9.60
CA LEU A 161 1.45 1.20 -10.24
C LEU A 161 1.80 2.69 -10.17
N TRP A 162 0.82 3.57 -10.36
CA TRP A 162 1.02 5.00 -10.18
C TRP A 162 1.32 5.36 -8.72
N LEU A 163 0.57 4.84 -7.75
CA LEU A 163 0.76 5.09 -6.31
C LEU A 163 2.15 4.67 -5.82
N VAL A 164 2.69 3.57 -6.35
CA VAL A 164 4.03 3.07 -6.04
C VAL A 164 5.13 3.62 -6.95
N GLY A 165 4.84 4.66 -7.74
CA GLY A 165 5.84 5.39 -8.51
C GLY A 165 6.39 4.67 -9.75
N TYR A 166 5.79 3.55 -10.18
CA TYR A 166 6.16 2.87 -11.42
C TYR A 166 5.64 3.58 -12.67
N LEU A 167 4.50 4.26 -12.58
CA LEU A 167 3.94 5.08 -13.66
C LEU A 167 3.97 6.54 -13.27
N ASP A 168 4.50 7.39 -14.15
CA ASP A 168 4.55 8.84 -13.97
C ASP A 168 3.16 9.48 -14.16
N ASP A 169 2.39 8.99 -15.13
CA ASP A 169 1.07 9.51 -15.45
C ASP A 169 -0.03 8.94 -14.53
N PRO A 170 -0.98 9.77 -14.06
CA PRO A 170 -2.10 9.32 -13.24
C PRO A 170 -3.12 8.50 -14.06
N PRO A 171 -3.87 7.59 -13.42
CA PRO A 171 -4.76 6.64 -14.09
C PRO A 171 -6.03 7.26 -14.69
N THR A 172 -6.29 8.55 -14.45
CA THR A 172 -7.45 9.27 -15.00
C THR A 172 -7.22 9.85 -16.39
N ARG A 173 -5.96 9.99 -16.83
CA ARG A 173 -5.56 10.60 -18.11
C ARG A 173 -5.44 9.61 -19.26
#